data_AF-A0A428ULL4-F1
#
_entry.id   AF-A0A428ULL4-F1
#
_cell.length_a   1.000
_cell.length_b   1.000
_cell.length_c   1.000
_cell.angle_alpha   90.00
_cell.angle_beta   90.00
_cell.angle_gamma   90.00
#
_symmetry.space_group_name_H-M   'P 1'
#
loop_
_entity.id
_entity.type
_entity.pdbx_description
1 polymer ?
#
loop_
_entity_poly.entity_id
_entity_poly.type
_entity_poly.pdbx_seq_one_letter_code
_entity_poly.pdbx_strand_id
1 'polypeptide(L)'
;MGVGPVIVCTTTPTAAGNIAARVNKLASLAYGNVKEPMPVVVRGFSWKVDELRGKAYALGGGLVDRVLRPENLKPAIAKPALYKLAKDVEKDSKIMNPKDTLHNRKGWTVVHSQAFRDLATRILEVADVVCCTTHASTKDILADWARDKAQSTFLDEAGAISMPEAFLPWFDGRPLVLAGDRQNRIVNGGFDLAREIFYPELGDKFEDGDQCAVSKRPGASQLESWVRRQFSGIKPSPTGKIWPVFINCLYTVVRTIDTSRVNYGQAEIALALMETLIKAHGTKFVVVSPYWDTKAYLEGLIRQRLDKSTKGSALYKGLSNVQVSTAESFQGKKADVAIFLTTVI
;
A
#
# COMPACT_ATOMS: atom_id res chain seq x y z
N MET A 1 -6.13 -28.15 -14.05
CA MET A 1 -6.49 -27.11 -15.04
C MET A 1 -5.73 -25.86 -14.63
N GLY A 2 -4.81 -25.38 -15.46
CA GLY A 2 -4.06 -24.16 -15.13
C GLY A 2 -4.95 -22.93 -15.24
N VAL A 3 -4.89 -22.02 -14.27
CA VAL A 3 -5.53 -20.71 -14.36
C VAL A 3 -4.78 -19.93 -15.45
N GLY A 4 -5.48 -19.52 -16.51
CA GLY A 4 -4.86 -18.68 -17.55
C GLY A 4 -4.52 -17.28 -17.04
N PRO A 5 -3.86 -16.44 -17.86
CA PRO A 5 -3.35 -15.15 -17.40
C PRO A 5 -4.43 -14.25 -16.79
N VAL A 6 -4.11 -13.58 -15.69
CA VAL A 6 -5.05 -12.79 -14.89
C VAL A 6 -4.60 -11.34 -14.79
N ILE A 7 -5.55 -10.40 -14.92
CA ILE A 7 -5.32 -9.00 -14.54
C ILE A 7 -5.97 -8.72 -13.19
N VAL A 8 -5.22 -8.07 -12.28
CA VAL A 8 -5.69 -7.63 -10.98
C VAL A 8 -5.60 -6.10 -10.90
N CYS A 9 -6.73 -5.43 -10.74
CA CYS A 9 -6.83 -3.99 -10.70
C CYS A 9 -7.30 -3.49 -9.33
N THR A 10 -6.87 -2.28 -8.98
CA THR A 10 -7.27 -1.58 -7.75
C THR A 10 -7.19 -0.06 -7.96
N THR A 11 -7.61 0.72 -6.98
CA THR A 11 -7.69 2.19 -7.07
C THR A 11 -6.33 2.89 -6.98
N THR A 12 -5.33 2.30 -6.31
CA THR A 12 -4.04 2.98 -6.06
C THR A 12 -2.80 2.19 -6.45
N PRO A 13 -1.70 2.88 -6.85
CA PRO A 13 -0.43 2.22 -7.13
C PRO A 13 0.14 1.46 -5.91
N THR A 14 -0.11 1.96 -4.70
CA THR A 14 0.31 1.30 -3.44
C THR A 14 -0.43 -0.01 -3.24
N ALA A 15 -1.75 -0.03 -3.41
CA ALA A 15 -2.55 -1.25 -3.35
C ALA A 15 -2.09 -2.27 -4.40
N ALA A 16 -1.85 -1.85 -5.65
CA ALA A 16 -1.36 -2.73 -6.71
C ALA A 16 -0.01 -3.37 -6.36
N GLY A 17 0.90 -2.62 -5.72
CA GLY A 17 2.17 -3.15 -5.22
C GLY A 17 2.00 -4.16 -4.07
N ASN A 18 1.08 -3.88 -3.15
CA ASN A 18 0.78 -4.78 -2.02
C ASN A 18 0.15 -6.11 -2.49
N ILE A 19 -0.74 -6.05 -3.49
CA ILE A 19 -1.35 -7.23 -4.11
C ILE A 19 -0.26 -8.09 -4.76
N ALA A 20 0.59 -7.48 -5.61
CA ALA A 20 1.68 -8.21 -6.26
C ALA A 20 2.59 -8.92 -5.25
N ALA A 21 2.92 -8.26 -4.13
CA ALA A 21 3.71 -8.85 -3.06
C ALA A 21 3.00 -10.04 -2.37
N ARG A 22 1.67 -9.94 -2.15
CA ARG A 22 0.87 -11.03 -1.55
C ARG A 22 0.73 -12.21 -2.49
N VAL A 23 0.45 -11.98 -3.78
CA VAL A 23 0.36 -13.04 -4.78
C VAL A 23 1.70 -13.78 -4.87
N ASN A 24 2.82 -13.06 -4.92
CA ASN A 24 4.16 -13.68 -4.87
C ASN A 24 4.38 -14.50 -3.59
N LYS A 25 3.98 -14.00 -2.43
CA LYS A 25 4.11 -14.73 -1.17
C LYS A 25 3.24 -16.01 -1.15
N LEU A 26 1.99 -15.92 -1.57
CA LEU A 26 1.08 -17.07 -1.66
C LEU A 26 1.60 -18.10 -2.65
N ALA A 27 2.09 -17.65 -3.81
CA ALA A 27 2.73 -18.51 -4.79
C ALA A 27 3.95 -19.22 -4.20
N SER A 28 4.82 -18.53 -3.46
CA SER A 28 5.98 -19.18 -2.83
C SER A 28 5.60 -20.23 -1.79
N LEU A 29 4.46 -20.05 -1.09
CA LEU A 29 3.97 -21.00 -0.09
C LEU A 29 3.27 -22.20 -0.74
N ALA A 30 2.47 -21.98 -1.78
CA ALA A 30 1.74 -23.03 -2.48
C ALA A 30 2.66 -23.89 -3.35
N TYR A 31 3.62 -23.25 -4.04
CA TYR A 31 4.50 -23.90 -5.01
C TYR A 31 5.89 -24.23 -4.45
N GLY A 32 6.24 -23.76 -3.25
CA GLY A 32 7.53 -24.05 -2.63
C GLY A 32 7.77 -25.53 -2.30
N ASN A 33 6.69 -26.32 -2.18
CA ASN A 33 6.72 -27.75 -1.88
C ASN A 33 6.31 -28.65 -3.05
N VAL A 34 5.92 -28.06 -4.19
CA VAL A 34 5.38 -28.78 -5.36
C VAL A 34 6.30 -28.53 -6.54
N LYS A 35 6.55 -29.54 -7.39
CA LYS A 35 7.36 -29.40 -8.63
C LYS A 35 6.65 -28.58 -9.74
N GLU A 36 5.74 -27.69 -9.37
CA GLU A 36 5.00 -26.86 -10.31
C GLU A 36 5.64 -25.47 -10.43
N PRO A 37 5.73 -24.91 -11.64
CA PRO A 37 6.39 -23.63 -11.86
C PRO A 37 5.61 -22.48 -11.20
N MET A 38 6.33 -21.61 -10.50
CA MET A 38 5.74 -20.44 -9.83
C MET A 38 5.16 -19.45 -10.87
N PRO A 39 3.98 -18.86 -10.63
CA PRO A 39 3.40 -17.86 -11.52
C PRO A 39 4.27 -16.60 -11.61
N VAL A 40 4.37 -16.03 -12.81
CA VAL A 40 5.08 -14.77 -13.05
C VAL A 40 4.17 -13.59 -12.74
N VAL A 41 4.43 -12.89 -11.65
CA VAL A 41 3.65 -11.73 -11.20
C VAL A 41 4.35 -10.42 -11.57
N VAL A 42 3.68 -9.60 -12.39
CA VAL A 42 4.19 -8.31 -12.87
C VAL A 42 3.41 -7.17 -12.26
N ARG A 43 4.09 -6.11 -11.84
CA ARG A 43 3.45 -4.85 -11.44
C ARG A 43 3.36 -3.93 -12.65
N GLY A 44 2.14 -3.65 -13.10
CA GLY A 44 1.87 -2.73 -14.19
C GLY A 44 2.01 -1.27 -13.74
N PHE A 45 2.83 -0.50 -14.44
CA PHE A 45 2.92 0.95 -14.33
C PHE A 45 2.46 1.60 -15.64
N SER A 46 2.15 2.90 -15.62
CA SER A 46 2.00 3.65 -16.89
C SER A 46 3.37 3.74 -17.57
N TRP A 47 3.48 3.19 -18.80
CA TRP A 47 4.73 3.11 -19.57
C TRP A 47 4.90 4.25 -20.60
N LYS A 48 4.11 5.33 -20.48
CA LYS A 48 4.25 6.50 -21.36
C LYS A 48 5.67 7.06 -21.29
N VAL A 49 6.27 7.25 -22.47
CA VAL A 49 7.63 7.77 -22.68
C VAL A 49 7.92 9.04 -21.86
N ASP A 50 6.97 9.96 -21.80
CA ASP A 50 7.11 11.23 -21.05
C ASP A 50 6.99 11.06 -19.53
N GLU A 51 6.26 10.04 -19.05
CA GLU A 51 6.11 9.75 -17.62
C GLU A 51 7.29 8.95 -17.04
N LEU A 52 7.99 8.19 -17.88
CA LEU A 52 9.17 7.41 -17.49
C LEU A 52 10.35 8.30 -17.09
N ARG A 53 10.46 9.49 -17.70
CA ARG A 53 11.51 10.48 -17.43
C ARG A 53 11.52 10.96 -15.96
N GLY A 54 10.35 11.01 -15.32
CA GLY A 54 10.18 11.41 -13.91
C GLY A 54 10.19 10.26 -12.90
N LYS A 55 9.92 9.02 -13.35
CA LYS A 55 9.73 7.84 -12.48
C LYS A 55 10.90 6.84 -12.49
N ALA A 56 11.96 7.11 -13.25
CA ALA A 56 13.18 6.28 -13.33
C ALA A 56 13.77 5.89 -11.94
N TYR A 57 13.64 6.75 -10.93
CA TYR A 57 14.12 6.47 -9.57
C TYR A 57 13.27 5.42 -8.82
N ALA A 58 11.96 5.34 -9.10
CA ALA A 58 11.07 4.32 -8.52
C ALA A 58 11.30 2.92 -9.13
N LEU A 59 12.03 2.86 -10.24
CA LEU A 59 12.41 1.66 -10.97
C LEU A 59 13.86 1.22 -10.68
N GLY A 60 14.60 1.96 -9.85
CA GLY A 60 16.02 1.71 -9.54
C GLY A 60 16.29 0.23 -9.22
N GLY A 61 17.06 -0.43 -10.10
CA GLY A 61 17.38 -1.88 -10.05
C GLY A 61 16.19 -2.84 -10.00
N GLY A 62 14.95 -2.35 -9.87
CA GLY A 62 13.90 -3.09 -9.19
C GLY A 62 13.10 -4.02 -10.07
N LEU A 63 12.83 -3.68 -11.34
CA LEU A 63 12.00 -4.54 -12.18
C LEU A 63 12.81 -5.71 -12.75
N VAL A 64 13.97 -5.40 -13.32
CA VAL A 64 14.91 -6.40 -13.88
C VAL A 64 15.51 -7.26 -12.76
N ASP A 65 16.04 -6.66 -11.69
CA ASP A 65 16.64 -7.45 -10.60
C ASP A 65 15.59 -8.09 -9.66
N ARG A 66 14.27 -7.80 -9.76
CA ARG A 66 13.22 -8.56 -9.04
C ARG A 66 12.58 -9.64 -9.90
N VAL A 67 12.35 -9.40 -11.19
CA VAL A 67 11.76 -10.39 -12.10
C VAL A 67 12.81 -11.42 -12.53
N LEU A 68 14.05 -11.00 -12.78
CA LEU A 68 15.17 -11.85 -13.23
C LEU A 68 16.17 -12.12 -12.10
N ARG A 69 15.73 -12.07 -10.85
CA ARG A 69 16.59 -12.32 -9.68
C ARG A 69 17.08 -13.78 -9.71
N PRO A 70 18.37 -14.07 -9.40
CA PRO A 70 18.90 -15.44 -9.41
C PRO A 70 18.10 -16.43 -8.54
N GLU A 71 17.54 -15.92 -7.44
CA GLU A 71 16.65 -16.66 -6.52
C GLU A 71 15.36 -17.13 -7.19
N ASN A 72 14.82 -16.35 -8.14
CA ASN A 72 13.62 -16.64 -8.93
C ASN A 72 13.93 -17.46 -10.20
N LEU A 73 15.21 -17.70 -10.49
CA LEU A 73 15.70 -18.42 -11.69
C LEU A 73 16.28 -19.80 -11.37
N LYS A 74 15.99 -20.35 -10.18
CA LYS A 74 16.35 -21.75 -9.87
C LYS A 74 15.69 -22.68 -10.90
N PRO A 75 16.46 -23.50 -11.66
CA PRO A 75 15.94 -24.28 -12.79
C PRO A 75 14.79 -25.24 -12.45
N ALA A 76 14.69 -25.64 -11.18
CA ALA A 76 13.65 -26.54 -10.70
C ALA A 76 12.31 -25.86 -10.34
N ILE A 77 12.26 -24.52 -10.26
CA ILE A 77 11.11 -23.75 -9.72
C ILE A 77 10.62 -22.68 -10.72
N ALA A 78 11.51 -22.15 -11.55
CA ALA A 78 11.20 -21.08 -12.50
C ALA A 78 10.47 -21.62 -13.74
N LYS A 79 9.47 -20.85 -14.22
CA LYS A 79 8.82 -21.12 -15.51
C LYS A 79 9.86 -21.10 -16.64
N PRO A 80 9.94 -22.12 -17.52
CA PRO A 80 10.96 -22.17 -18.59
C PRO A 80 10.99 -20.91 -19.49
N ALA A 81 9.82 -20.31 -19.73
CA ALA A 81 9.70 -19.07 -20.49
C ALA A 81 10.39 -17.87 -19.80
N LEU A 82 10.33 -17.79 -18.47
CA LEU A 82 11.00 -16.73 -17.70
C LEU A 82 12.53 -16.92 -17.72
N TYR A 83 13.00 -18.17 -17.63
CA TYR A 83 14.42 -18.49 -17.72
C TYR A 83 15.00 -18.21 -19.11
N LYS A 84 14.23 -18.53 -20.17
CA LYS A 84 14.58 -18.16 -21.55
C LYS A 84 14.63 -16.64 -21.71
N LEU A 85 13.63 -15.93 -21.19
CA LEU A 85 13.61 -14.46 -21.20
C LEU A 85 14.83 -13.87 -20.52
N ALA A 86 15.22 -14.39 -19.34
CA ALA A 86 16.41 -13.92 -18.62
C ALA A 86 17.68 -14.03 -19.48
N LYS A 87 17.91 -15.20 -20.09
CA LYS A 87 19.04 -15.43 -20.99
C LYS A 87 19.00 -14.54 -22.23
N ASP A 88 17.83 -14.34 -22.79
CA ASP A 88 17.65 -13.52 -23.99
C ASP A 88 17.81 -12.03 -23.67
N VAL A 89 17.58 -11.59 -22.43
CA VAL A 89 17.83 -10.21 -21.97
C VAL A 89 19.32 -10.00 -21.67
N GLU A 90 20.00 -10.97 -21.05
CA GLU A 90 21.45 -10.91 -20.82
C GLU A 90 22.27 -10.78 -22.12
N LYS A 91 21.78 -11.39 -23.21
CA LYS A 91 22.43 -11.31 -24.53
C LYS A 91 22.09 -10.01 -25.28
N ASP A 92 21.11 -9.26 -24.82
CA ASP A 92 20.65 -8.05 -25.49
C ASP A 92 21.46 -6.83 -25.03
N SER A 93 22.47 -6.49 -25.82
CA SER A 93 23.38 -5.36 -25.54
C SER A 93 22.66 -4.01 -25.48
N LYS A 94 21.45 -3.89 -26.05
CA LYS A 94 20.62 -2.67 -25.99
C LYS A 94 19.91 -2.54 -24.64
N ILE A 95 19.66 -3.65 -23.94
CA ILE A 95 18.96 -3.72 -22.65
C ILE A 95 19.94 -3.82 -21.46
N MET A 96 21.22 -4.14 -21.68
CA MET A 96 22.22 -4.21 -20.60
C MET A 96 22.75 -2.84 -20.12
N ASN A 97 22.70 -1.81 -20.97
CA ASN A 97 23.15 -0.43 -20.64
C ASN A 97 22.21 0.52 -19.85
N PRO A 98 20.92 0.24 -19.56
CA PRO A 98 20.04 1.16 -18.84
C PRO A 98 20.48 1.45 -17.40
N LYS A 99 21.23 0.57 -16.73
CA LYS A 99 21.66 0.79 -15.33
C LYS A 99 22.52 2.05 -15.21
N ASP A 100 23.42 2.29 -16.16
CA ASP A 100 24.28 3.47 -16.19
C ASP A 100 23.54 4.73 -16.67
N THR A 101 22.55 4.56 -17.56
CA THR A 101 21.72 5.68 -18.07
C THR A 101 20.65 6.14 -17.08
N LEU A 102 20.08 5.22 -16.29
CA LEU A 102 19.04 5.49 -15.28
C LEU A 102 19.59 6.31 -14.10
N HIS A 103 20.87 6.12 -13.75
CA HIS A 103 21.49 6.83 -12.63
C HIS A 103 21.83 8.30 -12.92
N ASN A 104 22.09 8.67 -14.18
CA ASN A 104 22.63 10.00 -14.48
C ASN A 104 21.65 11.03 -15.07
N ARG A 105 20.40 10.69 -15.39
CA ARG A 105 19.30 11.55 -15.96
C ARG A 105 19.63 12.41 -17.19
N LYS A 106 20.90 12.70 -17.50
CA LYS A 106 21.39 13.38 -18.70
C LYS A 106 21.51 12.33 -19.81
N GLY A 107 20.75 12.50 -20.89
CA GLY A 107 20.86 11.65 -22.08
C GLY A 107 19.75 10.61 -22.28
N TRP A 108 18.61 10.69 -21.58
CA TRP A 108 17.45 9.86 -21.93
C TRP A 108 16.95 10.21 -23.34
N THR A 109 16.78 9.22 -24.20
CA THR A 109 16.40 9.40 -25.61
C THR A 109 15.19 8.53 -25.98
N VAL A 110 14.64 8.77 -27.17
CA VAL A 110 13.59 7.93 -27.75
C VAL A 110 14.03 6.45 -27.84
N VAL A 111 15.30 6.21 -28.17
CA VAL A 111 15.88 4.86 -28.27
C VAL A 111 15.85 4.14 -26.92
N HIS A 112 16.21 4.82 -25.83
CA HIS A 112 16.13 4.25 -24.47
C HIS A 112 14.68 3.92 -24.09
N SER A 113 13.74 4.77 -24.48
CA SER A 113 12.32 4.57 -24.22
C SER A 113 11.77 3.35 -24.96
N GLN A 114 12.20 3.17 -26.22
CA GLN A 114 11.81 2.00 -27.01
C GLN A 114 12.41 0.71 -26.45
N ALA A 115 13.70 0.69 -26.12
CA ALA A 115 14.34 -0.49 -25.50
C ALA A 115 13.66 -0.89 -24.19
N PHE A 116 13.23 0.09 -23.39
CA PHE A 116 12.49 -0.16 -22.16
C PHE A 116 11.08 -0.71 -22.42
N ARG A 117 10.38 -0.17 -23.42
CA ARG A 117 9.07 -0.67 -23.87
C ARG A 117 9.18 -2.11 -24.38
N ASP A 118 10.19 -2.42 -25.19
CA ASP A 118 10.45 -3.76 -25.71
C ASP A 118 10.71 -4.77 -24.58
N LEU A 119 11.51 -4.38 -23.58
CA LEU A 119 11.71 -5.20 -22.38
C LEU A 119 10.40 -5.43 -21.61
N ALA A 120 9.61 -4.38 -21.39
CA ALA A 120 8.35 -4.48 -20.68
C ALA A 120 7.34 -5.39 -21.40
N THR A 121 7.26 -5.30 -22.74
CA THR A 121 6.46 -6.20 -23.58
C THR A 121 6.89 -7.66 -23.39
N ARG A 122 8.19 -7.95 -23.48
CA ARG A 122 8.72 -9.31 -23.29
C ARG A 122 8.45 -9.86 -21.89
N ILE A 123 8.46 -9.01 -20.86
CA ILE A 123 8.09 -9.40 -19.50
C ILE A 123 6.58 -9.71 -19.41
N LEU A 124 5.73 -8.91 -20.05
CA LEU A 124 4.28 -9.14 -20.07
C LEU A 124 3.92 -10.41 -20.84
N GLU A 125 4.63 -10.76 -21.91
CA GLU A 125 4.41 -12.00 -22.68
C GLU A 125 4.52 -13.27 -21.84
N VAL A 126 5.38 -13.27 -20.82
CA VAL A 126 5.58 -14.41 -19.93
C VAL A 126 4.76 -14.33 -18.63
N ALA A 127 4.06 -13.21 -18.40
CA ALA A 127 3.32 -12.93 -17.18
C ALA A 127 2.08 -13.82 -17.04
N ASP A 128 1.88 -14.36 -15.83
CA ASP A 128 0.67 -15.08 -15.44
C ASP A 128 -0.30 -14.16 -14.69
N VAL A 129 0.22 -13.17 -13.96
CA VAL A 129 -0.58 -12.20 -13.22
C VAL A 129 -0.02 -10.80 -13.42
N VAL A 130 -0.87 -9.85 -13.83
CA VAL A 130 -0.52 -8.43 -13.94
C VAL A 130 -1.32 -7.61 -12.93
N CYS A 131 -0.63 -6.98 -11.98
CA CYS A 131 -1.23 -6.13 -10.95
C CYS A 131 -1.05 -4.65 -11.29
N CYS A 132 -2.12 -3.90 -11.51
CA CYS A 132 -2.06 -2.48 -11.87
C CYS A 132 -3.22 -1.68 -11.24
N THR A 133 -3.28 -0.37 -11.49
CA THR A 133 -4.50 0.38 -11.19
C THR A 133 -5.52 0.24 -12.32
N THR A 134 -6.80 0.42 -12.00
CA THR A 134 -7.89 0.56 -12.99
C THR A 134 -7.51 1.53 -14.12
N HIS A 135 -6.99 2.72 -13.78
CA HIS A 135 -6.53 3.70 -14.76
C HIS A 135 -5.32 3.24 -15.59
N ALA A 136 -4.36 2.54 -14.99
CA ALA A 136 -3.17 2.06 -15.69
C ALA A 136 -3.49 0.90 -16.65
N SER A 137 -4.56 0.14 -16.38
CA SER A 137 -5.01 -0.96 -17.25
C SER A 137 -5.32 -0.51 -18.68
N THR A 138 -5.69 0.76 -18.88
CA THR A 138 -6.06 1.29 -20.20
C THR A 138 -4.90 1.97 -20.92
N LYS A 139 -3.65 1.78 -20.47
CA LYS A 139 -2.50 2.50 -21.00
C LYS A 139 -1.55 1.57 -21.74
N ASP A 140 -1.25 1.93 -22.98
CA ASP A 140 -0.11 1.41 -23.76
C ASP A 140 -0.11 -0.15 -23.78
N ILE A 141 1.07 -0.77 -23.69
CA ILE A 141 1.29 -2.22 -23.68
C ILE A 141 0.46 -2.99 -22.63
N LEU A 142 0.01 -2.33 -21.55
CA LEU A 142 -0.86 -2.98 -20.57
C LEU A 142 -2.29 -3.13 -21.08
N ALA A 143 -2.78 -2.18 -21.87
CA ALA A 143 -4.09 -2.27 -22.49
C ALA A 143 -4.14 -3.38 -23.54
N ASP A 144 -3.06 -3.49 -24.33
CA ASP A 144 -2.92 -4.54 -25.35
C ASP A 144 -2.84 -5.91 -24.68
N TRP A 145 -1.99 -6.06 -23.64
CA TRP A 145 -1.92 -7.31 -22.89
C TRP A 145 -3.24 -7.68 -22.20
N ALA A 146 -3.90 -6.69 -21.57
CA ALA A 146 -5.20 -6.91 -20.96
C ALA A 146 -6.22 -7.36 -21.99
N ARG A 147 -6.22 -6.81 -23.20
CA ARG A 147 -7.13 -7.23 -24.28
C ARG A 147 -6.84 -8.62 -24.82
N ASP A 148 -5.57 -8.91 -25.07
CA ASP A 148 -5.21 -10.05 -25.90
C ASP A 148 -4.85 -11.31 -25.11
N LYS A 149 -4.51 -11.16 -23.82
CA LYS A 149 -3.96 -12.25 -23.00
C LYS A 149 -4.74 -12.55 -21.73
N ALA A 150 -5.27 -11.53 -21.06
CA ALA A 150 -5.93 -11.76 -19.78
C ALA A 150 -7.28 -12.49 -19.97
N GLN A 151 -7.40 -13.65 -19.33
CA GLN A 151 -8.60 -14.50 -19.38
C GLN A 151 -9.59 -14.20 -18.26
N SER A 152 -9.18 -13.43 -17.24
CA SER A 152 -10.05 -13.01 -16.15
C SER A 152 -9.57 -11.69 -15.54
N THR A 153 -10.52 -10.94 -14.97
CA THR A 153 -10.29 -9.66 -14.30
C THR A 153 -10.66 -9.78 -12.83
N PHE A 154 -9.77 -9.31 -11.95
CA PHE A 154 -10.00 -9.24 -10.51
C PHE A 154 -9.94 -7.77 -10.08
N LEU A 155 -10.97 -7.27 -9.44
CA LEU A 155 -11.00 -5.93 -8.84
C LEU A 155 -10.87 -6.06 -7.33
N ASP A 156 -9.75 -5.61 -6.77
CA ASP A 156 -9.53 -5.52 -5.33
C ASP A 156 -9.85 -4.11 -4.84
N GLU A 157 -10.41 -4.02 -3.64
CA GLU A 157 -11.08 -2.82 -3.11
C GLU A 157 -12.25 -2.38 -4.01
N ALA A 158 -13.02 -3.33 -4.56
CA ALA A 158 -14.11 -3.06 -5.49
C ALA A 158 -15.17 -2.09 -4.94
N GLY A 159 -15.39 -2.07 -3.62
CA GLY A 159 -16.25 -1.09 -2.96
C GLY A 159 -15.76 0.36 -3.06
N ALA A 160 -14.49 0.58 -3.40
CA ALA A 160 -13.90 1.89 -3.65
C ALA A 160 -13.75 2.23 -5.14
N ILE A 161 -14.18 1.34 -6.05
CA ILE A 161 -14.10 1.53 -7.50
C ILE A 161 -15.48 1.93 -8.01
N SER A 162 -15.58 3.07 -8.70
CA SER A 162 -16.84 3.46 -9.33
C SER A 162 -17.22 2.49 -10.45
N MET A 163 -18.52 2.32 -10.71
CA MET A 163 -18.97 1.42 -11.77
C MET A 163 -18.36 1.75 -13.16
N PRO A 164 -18.27 3.02 -13.62
CA PRO A 164 -17.56 3.35 -14.85
C PRO A 164 -16.09 2.97 -14.85
N GLU A 165 -15.42 3.10 -13.70
CA GLU A 165 -14.01 2.75 -13.54
C GLU A 165 -13.79 1.23 -13.54
N ALA A 166 -14.73 0.45 -13.01
CA ALA A 166 -14.69 -1.01 -13.04
C ALA A 166 -14.74 -1.58 -14.47
N PHE A 167 -15.41 -0.89 -15.40
CA PHE A 167 -15.46 -1.28 -16.81
C PHE A 167 -14.15 -1.06 -17.57
N LEU A 168 -13.23 -0.24 -17.06
CA LEU A 168 -11.95 0.03 -17.73
C LEU A 168 -11.11 -1.24 -17.94
N PRO A 169 -10.82 -2.05 -16.91
CA PRO A 169 -10.15 -3.35 -17.06
C PRO A 169 -11.10 -4.50 -17.43
N TRP A 170 -12.41 -4.26 -17.49
CA TRP A 170 -13.44 -5.27 -17.77
C TRP A 170 -14.37 -4.81 -18.89
N PHE A 171 -13.85 -4.81 -20.12
CA PHE A 171 -14.55 -4.27 -21.28
C PHE A 171 -15.09 -5.34 -22.25
N ASP A 172 -14.75 -6.62 -22.05
CA ASP A 172 -14.98 -7.72 -23.00
C ASP A 172 -15.80 -8.88 -22.40
N GLY A 173 -16.37 -8.69 -21.21
CA GLY A 173 -17.25 -9.67 -20.58
C GLY A 173 -16.55 -10.93 -20.05
N ARG A 174 -15.22 -10.95 -19.98
CA ARG A 174 -14.47 -12.05 -19.37
C ARG A 174 -14.88 -12.29 -17.90
N PRO A 175 -14.60 -13.46 -17.30
CA PRO A 175 -14.83 -13.68 -15.87
C PRO A 175 -14.31 -12.54 -14.98
N LEU A 176 -15.19 -11.98 -14.15
CA LEU A 176 -14.92 -10.86 -13.25
C LEU A 176 -15.07 -11.31 -11.80
N VAL A 177 -14.06 -11.05 -10.98
CA VAL A 177 -14.10 -11.23 -9.53
C VAL A 177 -14.02 -9.86 -8.86
N LEU A 178 -15.03 -9.54 -8.06
CA LEU A 178 -15.07 -8.31 -7.26
C LEU A 178 -14.77 -8.66 -5.80
N ALA A 179 -13.66 -8.15 -5.28
CA ALA A 179 -13.27 -8.30 -3.88
C ALA A 179 -13.33 -6.93 -3.20
N GLY A 180 -14.16 -6.76 -2.16
CA GLY A 180 -14.20 -5.46 -1.48
C GLY A 180 -15.24 -5.22 -0.37
N ASP A 181 -16.13 -6.16 -0.05
CA ASP A 181 -17.33 -5.80 0.74
C ASP A 181 -17.17 -5.94 2.27
N ARG A 182 -16.37 -6.92 2.75
CA ARG A 182 -16.29 -7.19 4.19
C ARG A 182 -15.16 -6.42 4.86
N GLN A 183 -15.52 -5.49 5.76
CA GLN A 183 -14.55 -4.80 6.62
C GLN A 183 -13.85 -5.85 7.49
N ASN A 184 -12.54 -5.99 7.31
CA ASN A 184 -11.70 -6.93 8.07
C ASN A 184 -10.51 -6.23 8.75
N ARG A 185 -10.51 -4.89 8.79
CA ARG A 185 -9.32 -4.09 9.14
C ARG A 185 -9.54 -3.25 10.39
N ILE A 186 -10.71 -2.64 10.54
CA ILE A 186 -11.06 -1.79 11.68
C ILE A 186 -11.70 -2.67 12.75
N VAL A 187 -11.35 -2.46 14.02
CA VAL A 187 -12.00 -3.19 15.13
C VAL A 187 -13.50 -2.90 15.16
N ASN A 188 -14.33 -3.89 15.54
CA ASN A 188 -15.77 -3.70 15.71
C ASN A 188 -16.06 -2.45 16.56
N GLY A 189 -16.96 -1.60 16.08
CA GLY A 189 -17.26 -0.31 16.73
C GLY A 189 -16.41 0.86 16.25
N GLY A 190 -15.24 0.62 15.66
CA GLY A 190 -14.32 1.68 15.25
C GLY A 190 -14.80 2.49 14.05
N PHE A 191 -15.68 1.92 13.23
CA PHE A 191 -16.31 2.58 12.08
C PHE A 191 -17.75 3.04 12.36
N ASP A 192 -18.35 2.65 13.47
CA ASP A 192 -19.77 2.88 13.77
C ASP A 192 -20.15 4.36 13.66
N LEU A 193 -19.36 5.25 14.26
CA LEU A 193 -19.60 6.69 14.23
C LEU A 193 -19.54 7.27 12.82
N ALA A 194 -18.54 6.85 12.03
CA ALA A 194 -18.41 7.32 10.66
C ALA A 194 -19.53 6.78 9.77
N ARG A 195 -19.94 5.52 9.96
CA ARG A 195 -21.09 4.92 9.28
C ARG A 195 -22.37 5.67 9.58
N GLU A 196 -22.64 5.96 10.86
CA GLU A 196 -23.86 6.65 11.29
C GLU A 196 -23.95 8.08 10.74
N ILE A 197 -22.82 8.81 10.69
CA ILE A 197 -22.81 10.21 10.26
C ILE A 197 -22.72 10.36 8.73
N PHE A 198 -21.82 9.61 8.09
CA PHE A 198 -21.45 9.84 6.69
C PHE A 198 -22.03 8.81 5.71
N TYR A 199 -22.43 7.64 6.20
CA TYR A 199 -22.91 6.54 5.36
C TYR A 199 -24.22 5.92 5.91
N PRO A 200 -25.24 6.72 6.23
CA PRO A 200 -26.48 6.20 6.81
C PRO A 200 -27.18 5.17 5.90
N GLU A 201 -26.98 5.28 4.58
CA GLU A 201 -27.52 4.37 3.57
C GLU A 201 -26.94 2.95 3.65
N LEU A 202 -25.76 2.79 4.27
CA LEU A 202 -25.18 1.47 4.50
C LEU A 202 -25.99 0.68 5.51
N GLY A 203 -26.68 1.33 6.47
CA GLY A 203 -27.59 0.69 7.42
C GLY A 203 -27.09 -0.68 7.90
N ASP A 204 -27.93 -1.70 7.75
CA ASP A 204 -27.64 -3.10 8.09
C ASP A 204 -26.89 -3.88 6.97
N LYS A 205 -26.59 -3.23 5.84
CA LYS A 205 -25.84 -3.83 4.72
C LYS A 205 -24.35 -3.88 4.99
N PHE A 206 -23.85 -3.13 5.96
CA PHE A 206 -22.45 -3.16 6.38
C PHE A 206 -22.25 -4.17 7.50
N GLU A 207 -21.36 -5.14 7.29
CA GLU A 207 -21.00 -6.13 8.29
C GLU A 207 -19.48 -6.15 8.53
N ASP A 208 -19.09 -6.09 9.80
CA ASP A 208 -17.72 -6.36 10.22
C ASP A 208 -17.44 -7.87 10.12
N GLY A 209 -16.29 -8.24 9.56
CA GLY A 209 -15.84 -9.63 9.53
C GLY A 209 -15.28 -10.11 10.87
N ASP A 210 -15.15 -11.42 11.04
CA ASP A 210 -14.64 -12.06 12.27
C ASP A 210 -13.27 -11.53 12.73
N GLN A 211 -12.46 -11.01 11.79
CA GLN A 211 -11.15 -10.42 12.06
C GLN A 211 -11.22 -9.05 12.74
N CYS A 212 -12.40 -8.43 12.79
CA CYS A 212 -12.65 -7.16 13.45
C CYS A 212 -13.04 -7.33 14.93
N ALA A 213 -13.34 -8.56 15.36
CA ALA A 213 -13.65 -8.85 16.76
C ALA A 213 -12.56 -8.31 17.70
N VAL A 214 -12.97 -7.71 18.82
CA VAL A 214 -12.07 -7.09 19.80
C VAL A 214 -11.00 -8.07 20.30
N SER A 215 -11.36 -9.34 20.48
CA SER A 215 -10.44 -10.41 20.87
C SER A 215 -9.31 -10.67 19.86
N LYS A 216 -9.51 -10.32 18.59
CA LYS A 216 -8.49 -10.40 17.52
C LYS A 216 -7.69 -9.10 17.37
N ARG A 217 -8.00 -8.07 18.16
CA ARG A 217 -7.41 -6.72 18.10
C ARG A 217 -6.90 -6.27 19.47
N PRO A 218 -5.87 -6.94 20.02
CA PRO A 218 -5.37 -6.62 21.36
C PRO A 218 -4.90 -5.17 21.50
N GLY A 219 -4.36 -4.56 20.43
CA GLY A 219 -3.97 -3.15 20.42
C GLY A 219 -5.12 -2.18 20.68
N ALA A 220 -6.34 -2.51 20.22
CA ALA A 220 -7.52 -1.68 20.46
C ALA A 220 -7.96 -1.72 21.93
N SER A 221 -8.00 -2.91 22.54
CA SER A 221 -8.30 -3.05 23.97
C SER A 221 -7.24 -2.42 24.86
N GLN A 222 -5.97 -2.50 24.46
CA GLN A 222 -4.85 -1.85 25.15
C GLN A 222 -4.98 -0.33 25.10
N LEU A 223 -5.32 0.23 23.93
CA LEU A 223 -5.58 1.67 23.77
C LEU A 223 -6.73 2.13 24.67
N GLU A 224 -7.88 1.44 24.63
CA GLU A 224 -9.02 1.80 25.49
C GLU A 224 -8.65 1.73 26.97
N SER A 225 -7.98 0.65 27.39
CA SER A 225 -7.53 0.49 28.78
C SER A 225 -6.57 1.59 29.19
N TRP A 226 -5.65 1.99 28.30
CA TRP A 226 -4.73 3.08 28.55
C TRP A 226 -5.46 4.43 28.67
N VAL A 227 -6.35 4.74 27.72
CA VAL A 227 -7.14 5.97 27.70
C VAL A 227 -7.96 6.09 28.98
N ARG A 228 -8.64 5.04 29.41
CA ARG A 228 -9.44 5.04 30.64
C ARG A 228 -8.60 5.20 31.92
N ARG A 229 -7.35 4.73 31.92
CA ARG A 229 -6.42 4.99 33.04
C ARG A 229 -5.94 6.44 33.07
N GLN A 230 -5.70 7.04 31.91
CA GLN A 230 -5.27 8.44 31.83
C GLN A 230 -6.42 9.43 32.08
N PHE A 231 -7.63 9.07 31.66
CA PHE A 231 -8.81 9.93 31.71
C PHE A 231 -9.96 9.23 32.43
N SER A 232 -10.07 9.47 33.74
CA SER A 232 -11.05 8.81 34.63
C SER A 232 -12.51 9.01 34.25
N GLY A 233 -12.84 10.04 33.46
CA GLY A 233 -14.19 10.34 32.99
C GLY A 233 -14.63 9.60 31.72
N ILE A 234 -13.74 8.82 31.08
CA ILE A 234 -14.08 8.12 29.83
C ILE A 234 -14.88 6.86 30.10
N LYS A 235 -16.11 6.84 29.58
CA LYS A 235 -16.99 5.67 29.61
C LYS A 235 -16.40 4.54 28.77
N PRO A 236 -16.52 3.28 29.21
CA PRO A 236 -16.13 2.14 28.39
C PRO A 236 -16.98 2.07 27.11
N SER A 237 -16.39 1.54 26.06
CA SER A 237 -17.12 1.17 24.84
C SER A 237 -18.14 0.06 25.15
N PRO A 238 -19.21 -0.08 24.36
CA PRO A 238 -20.16 -1.19 24.49
C PRO A 238 -19.47 -2.55 24.39
N THR A 239 -20.06 -3.57 25.01
CA THR A 239 -19.55 -4.95 24.98
C THR A 239 -19.30 -5.43 23.55
N GLY A 240 -18.09 -5.91 23.28
CA GLY A 240 -17.70 -6.42 21.96
C GLY A 240 -17.35 -5.34 20.94
N LYS A 241 -17.29 -4.06 21.35
CA LYS A 241 -16.92 -2.92 20.50
C LYS A 241 -15.79 -2.10 21.12
N ILE A 242 -15.06 -1.37 20.28
CA ILE A 242 -14.13 -0.32 20.68
C ILE A 242 -14.46 0.93 19.86
N TRP A 243 -14.78 2.02 20.53
CA TRP A 243 -15.10 3.29 19.88
C TRP A 243 -13.86 4.14 19.60
N PRO A 244 -13.91 5.01 18.57
CA PRO A 244 -12.87 6.01 18.35
C PRO A 244 -12.79 6.97 19.54
N VAL A 245 -11.57 7.38 19.88
CA VAL A 245 -11.30 8.32 20.98
C VAL A 245 -10.95 9.68 20.41
N PHE A 246 -11.63 10.71 20.90
CA PHE A 246 -11.36 12.11 20.56
C PHE A 246 -10.65 12.79 21.73
N ILE A 247 -9.44 13.29 21.47
CA ILE A 247 -8.64 14.01 22.47
C ILE A 247 -8.71 15.49 22.14
N ASN A 248 -9.43 16.24 22.96
CA ASN A 248 -9.45 17.69 22.86
C ASN A 248 -8.13 18.27 23.38
N CYS A 249 -7.28 18.76 22.47
CA CYS A 249 -6.01 19.38 22.78
C CYS A 249 -6.22 20.86 23.12
N LEU A 250 -6.83 21.12 24.29
CA LEU A 250 -7.11 22.47 24.79
C LEU A 250 -5.83 23.32 24.83
N TYR A 251 -5.98 24.62 24.58
CA TYR A 251 -4.91 25.62 24.60
C TYR A 251 -3.79 25.44 23.56
N THR A 252 -4.00 24.56 22.57
CA THR A 252 -3.10 24.48 21.41
C THR A 252 -3.50 25.51 20.36
N VAL A 253 -2.52 26.14 19.72
CA VAL A 253 -2.75 27.22 18.75
C VAL A 253 -2.40 26.74 17.35
N VAL A 254 -3.31 26.96 16.40
CA VAL A 254 -3.04 26.77 14.97
C VAL A 254 -2.33 28.02 14.44
N ARG A 255 -1.19 27.83 13.77
CA ARG A 255 -0.51 28.87 13.00
C ARG A 255 -0.61 28.58 11.51
N THR A 256 -0.57 29.61 10.69
CA THR A 256 -0.50 29.49 9.24
C THR A 256 0.93 29.82 8.81
N ILE A 257 1.56 28.93 8.03
CA ILE A 257 2.86 29.13 7.40
C ILE A 257 2.61 29.05 5.90
N ASP A 258 2.83 30.15 5.20
CA ASP A 258 2.48 30.34 3.78
C ASP A 258 1.02 29.94 3.49
N THR A 259 0.81 28.78 2.88
CA THR A 259 -0.51 28.25 2.46
C THR A 259 -0.96 27.04 3.28
N SER A 260 -0.18 26.62 4.27
CA SER A 260 -0.44 25.43 5.09
C SER A 260 -0.54 25.80 6.57
N ARG A 261 -1.11 24.89 7.37
CA ARG A 261 -1.40 25.10 8.79
C ARG A 261 -0.60 24.14 9.66
N VAL A 262 -0.15 24.66 10.79
CA VAL A 262 0.58 23.91 11.80
C VAL A 262 -0.06 24.06 13.17
N ASN A 263 -0.30 22.93 13.84
CA ASN A 263 -0.60 22.92 15.27
C ASN A 263 0.49 22.14 16.00
N TYR A 264 1.46 22.88 16.54
CA TYR A 264 2.61 22.30 17.26
C TYR A 264 2.18 21.48 18.47
N GLY A 265 1.21 21.99 19.25
CA GLY A 265 0.75 21.32 20.46
C GLY A 265 0.06 19.99 20.17
N GLN A 266 -0.77 19.90 19.12
CA GLN A 266 -1.36 18.62 18.70
C GLN A 266 -0.28 17.61 18.30
N ALA A 267 0.77 18.04 17.59
CA ALA A 267 1.87 17.15 17.20
C ALA A 267 2.68 16.66 18.41
N GLU A 268 2.96 17.54 19.39
CA GLU A 268 3.66 17.16 20.63
C GLU A 268 2.83 16.18 21.48
N ILE A 269 1.52 16.44 21.63
CA ILE A 269 0.60 15.54 22.34
C ILE A 269 0.52 14.18 21.65
N ALA A 270 0.44 14.16 20.31
CA ALA A 270 0.42 12.92 19.54
C ALA A 270 1.72 12.12 19.72
N LEU A 271 2.87 12.78 19.72
CA LEU A 271 4.14 12.12 20.03
C LEU A 271 4.13 11.54 21.45
N ALA A 272 3.76 12.32 22.46
CA ALA A 272 3.71 11.86 23.85
C ALA A 272 2.78 10.65 24.05
N LEU A 273 1.63 10.64 23.36
CA LEU A 273 0.71 9.50 23.34
C LEU A 273 1.36 8.26 22.73
N MET A 274 2.00 8.40 21.56
CA MET A 274 2.70 7.29 20.91
C MET A 274 3.80 6.72 21.82
N GLU A 275 4.61 7.56 22.45
CA GLU A 275 5.69 7.12 23.33
C GLU A 275 5.17 6.31 24.52
N THR A 276 4.08 6.75 25.12
CA THR A 276 3.49 6.10 26.30
C THR A 276 2.91 4.73 25.92
N LEU A 277 2.21 4.64 24.80
CA LEU A 277 1.66 3.37 24.31
C LEU A 277 2.74 2.42 23.80
N ILE A 278 3.77 2.91 23.11
CA ILE A 278 4.91 2.08 22.69
C ILE A 278 5.60 1.45 23.91
N LYS A 279 5.85 2.26 24.96
CA LYS A 279 6.49 1.78 26.19
C LYS A 279 5.63 0.76 26.93
N ALA A 280 4.31 0.98 26.97
CA ALA A 280 3.39 0.10 27.68
C ALA A 280 3.08 -1.20 26.93
N HIS A 281 2.99 -1.16 25.59
CA HIS A 281 2.30 -2.18 24.82
C HIS A 281 2.97 -2.55 23.47
N GLY A 282 4.03 -1.87 23.05
CA GLY A 282 4.70 -2.16 21.78
C GLY A 282 3.83 -1.88 20.54
N THR A 283 2.85 -1.00 20.67
CA THR A 283 1.84 -0.69 19.64
C THR A 283 2.44 -0.07 18.38
N LYS A 284 1.92 -0.44 17.19
CA LYS A 284 2.29 0.18 15.92
C LYS A 284 1.32 1.28 15.53
N PHE A 285 1.86 2.41 15.08
CA PHE A 285 1.09 3.60 14.74
C PHE A 285 1.20 3.97 13.27
N VAL A 286 0.12 4.57 12.78
CA VAL A 286 0.12 5.42 11.62
C VAL A 286 -0.51 6.76 11.99
N VAL A 287 0.07 7.85 11.52
CA VAL A 287 -0.43 9.21 11.78
C VAL A 287 -0.85 9.83 10.45
N VAL A 288 -2.04 10.39 10.42
CA VAL A 288 -2.59 11.11 9.28
C VAL A 288 -2.77 12.58 9.65
N SER A 289 -2.17 13.46 8.86
CA SER A 289 -2.32 14.92 9.00
C SER A 289 -2.76 15.52 7.67
N PRO A 290 -3.83 16.33 7.63
CA PRO A 290 -4.28 16.98 6.40
C PRO A 290 -3.28 18.05 5.94
N TYR A 291 -2.53 18.67 6.86
CA TYR A 291 -1.58 19.73 6.52
C TYR A 291 -0.14 19.24 6.52
N TRP A 292 0.60 19.72 5.52
CA TRP A 292 2.01 19.37 5.31
C TRP A 292 2.91 19.83 6.45
N ASP A 293 2.72 21.05 6.98
CA ASP A 293 3.61 21.58 8.03
C ASP A 293 3.44 20.86 9.37
N THR A 294 2.20 20.50 9.74
CA THR A 294 1.96 19.66 10.93
C THR A 294 2.65 18.29 10.78
N LYS A 295 2.53 17.68 9.59
CA LYS A 295 3.23 16.42 9.28
C LYS A 295 4.75 16.59 9.41
N ALA A 296 5.33 17.59 8.75
CA ALA A 296 6.76 17.82 8.70
C ALA A 296 7.33 18.10 10.10
N TYR A 297 6.60 18.87 10.91
CA TYR A 297 6.96 19.15 12.29
C TYR A 297 6.96 17.88 13.15
N LEU A 298 5.91 17.05 13.07
CA LEU A 298 5.86 15.78 13.80
C LEU A 298 6.99 14.83 13.37
N GLU A 299 7.28 14.74 12.08
CA GLU A 299 8.42 13.96 11.57
C GLU A 299 9.75 14.47 12.16
N GLY A 300 9.91 15.79 12.30
CA GLY A 300 11.04 16.42 12.98
C GLY A 300 11.15 16.02 14.46
N LEU A 301 10.04 16.07 15.21
CA LEU A 301 10.02 15.64 16.61
C LEU A 301 10.37 14.16 16.78
N ILE A 302 9.84 13.29 15.91
CA ILE A 302 10.16 11.86 15.92
C ILE A 302 11.65 11.63 15.69
N ARG A 303 12.25 12.30 14.69
CA ARG A 303 13.70 12.21 14.42
C ARG A 303 14.52 12.65 15.63
N GLN A 304 14.21 13.82 16.18
CA GLN A 304 14.91 14.33 17.37
C GLN A 304 14.81 13.35 18.56
N ARG A 305 13.68 12.67 18.71
CA ARG A 305 13.52 11.66 19.77
C ARG A 305 14.32 10.40 19.49
N LEU A 306 14.35 9.95 18.24
CA LEU A 306 15.15 8.78 17.82
C LEU A 306 16.64 9.03 18.05
N ASP A 307 17.14 10.23 17.73
CA ASP A 307 18.55 10.60 17.93
C ASP A 307 18.97 10.54 19.41
N LYS A 308 18.05 10.86 20.32
CA LYS A 308 18.25 10.79 21.78
C LYS A 308 17.99 9.39 22.36
N SER A 309 17.46 8.46 21.59
CA SER A 309 17.05 7.14 22.08
C SER A 309 18.15 6.10 21.87
N THR A 310 18.34 5.21 22.85
CA THR A 310 19.26 4.08 22.70
C THR A 310 18.78 3.15 21.59
N LYS A 311 19.65 2.90 20.60
CA LYS A 311 19.41 1.93 19.52
C LYS A 311 19.10 0.56 20.14
N GLY A 312 17.96 -0.01 19.75
CA GLY A 312 17.48 -1.31 20.26
C GLY A 312 16.42 -1.24 21.35
N SER A 313 16.20 -0.08 21.97
CA SER A 313 15.10 0.12 22.93
C SER A 313 13.73 -0.07 22.27
N ALA A 314 12.72 -0.45 23.08
CA ALA A 314 11.34 -0.57 22.61
C ALA A 314 10.83 0.74 22.00
N LEU A 315 11.18 1.87 22.62
CA LEU A 315 10.86 3.20 22.13
C LEU A 315 11.46 3.47 20.74
N TYR A 316 12.76 3.20 20.56
CA TYR A 316 13.43 3.36 19.28
C TYR A 316 12.76 2.50 18.21
N LYS A 317 12.54 1.21 18.49
CA LYS A 317 11.90 0.27 17.55
C LYS A 317 10.46 0.66 17.21
N GLY A 318 9.71 1.18 18.17
CA GLY A 318 8.34 1.62 17.95
C GLY A 318 8.30 2.86 17.07
N LEU A 319 9.02 3.92 17.46
CA LEU A 319 9.04 5.20 16.76
C LEU A 319 9.65 5.11 15.36
N SER A 320 10.68 4.28 15.16
CA SER A 320 11.32 4.10 13.85
C SER A 320 10.38 3.51 12.79
N ASN A 321 9.28 2.88 13.21
CA ASN A 321 8.29 2.27 12.33
C ASN A 321 7.05 3.14 12.14
N VAL A 322 6.97 4.31 12.81
CA VAL A 322 5.83 5.21 12.68
C VAL A 322 5.88 5.88 11.31
N GLN A 323 4.74 5.82 10.60
CA GLN A 323 4.56 6.53 9.34
C GLN A 323 3.63 7.72 9.56
N VAL A 324 4.07 8.90 9.15
CA VAL A 324 3.24 10.10 9.09
C VAL A 324 2.88 10.35 7.62
N SER A 325 1.60 10.43 7.30
CA SER A 325 1.10 10.56 5.92
C SER A 325 0.05 11.67 5.83
N THR A 326 -0.13 12.19 4.62
CA THR A 326 -1.34 12.96 4.27
C THR A 326 -2.49 11.99 4.00
N ALA A 327 -3.74 12.48 3.99
CA ALA A 327 -4.91 11.64 3.70
C ALA A 327 -4.75 10.88 2.36
N GLU A 328 -4.28 11.58 1.31
CA GLU A 328 -4.05 10.99 -0.03
C GLU A 328 -2.99 9.88 -0.05
N SER A 329 -1.95 9.99 0.78
CA SER A 329 -0.83 9.03 0.82
C SER A 329 -1.05 7.88 1.82
N PHE A 330 -2.18 7.87 2.53
CA PHE A 330 -2.52 6.86 3.53
C PHE A 330 -3.15 5.59 2.94
N GLN A 331 -3.73 5.67 1.74
CA GLN A 331 -4.53 4.57 1.18
C GLN A 331 -3.74 3.25 1.06
N GLY A 332 -4.31 2.17 1.63
CA GLY A 332 -3.74 0.82 1.60
C GLY A 332 -2.76 0.48 2.72
N LYS A 333 -2.52 1.39 3.68
CA LYS A 333 -1.67 1.14 4.86
C LYS A 333 -2.47 0.57 6.03
N LYS A 334 -1.79 -0.16 6.93
CA LYS A 334 -2.37 -0.78 8.13
C LYS A 334 -1.47 -0.53 9.34
N ALA A 335 -2.07 -0.23 10.48
CA ALA A 335 -1.42 -0.14 11.79
C ALA A 335 -2.38 -0.64 12.87
N ASP A 336 -1.89 -0.83 14.09
CA ASP A 336 -2.72 -1.22 15.22
C ASP A 336 -3.57 -0.02 15.70
N VAL A 337 -2.99 1.18 15.64
CA VAL A 337 -3.66 2.44 15.98
C VAL A 337 -3.40 3.49 14.90
N ALA A 338 -4.46 4.16 14.46
CA ALA A 338 -4.39 5.32 13.58
C ALA A 338 -4.67 6.60 14.38
N ILE A 339 -3.80 7.60 14.25
CA ILE A 339 -3.96 8.92 14.88
C ILE A 339 -4.25 9.93 13.77
N PHE A 340 -5.36 10.65 13.89
CA PHE A 340 -5.72 11.73 12.98
C PHE A 340 -5.47 13.07 13.66
N LEU A 341 -4.55 13.87 13.11
CA LEU A 341 -4.34 15.25 13.53
C LEU A 341 -5.28 16.12 12.72
N THR A 342 -6.21 16.80 13.38
CA THR A 342 -7.26 17.53 12.66
C THR A 342 -6.80 18.94 12.26
N THR A 343 -5.90 19.56 13.03
CA THR A 343 -5.36 20.91 12.78
C THR A 343 -6.45 21.92 12.40
N VAL A 344 -7.60 21.82 13.07
CA VAL A 344 -8.74 22.74 12.96
C VAL A 344 -8.76 23.67 14.18
N ILE A 345 -9.36 24.84 13.96
CA ILE A 345 -9.51 25.93 14.93
C ILE A 345 -10.57 25.56 15.97
#